data_AF-A0A950WTK2-F1
#
_entry.id   AF-A0A950WTK2-F1
#
_cell.length_a   1.000
_cell.length_b   1.000
_cell.length_c   1.000
_cell.angle_alpha   90.00
_cell.angle_beta   90.00
_cell.angle_gamma   90.00
#
_symmetry.space_group_name_H-M   'P 1'
#
loop_
_entity.id
_entity.type
_entity.pdbx_description
1 polymer ?
#
loop_
_entity_poly.entity_id
_entity_poly.type
_entity_poly.pdbx_seq_one_letter_code
_entity_poly.pdbx_strand_id
1 'polypeptide(L)'
;MEPATAVHFSAIARALAMETRRLGLVTPGFRSPPRRFGLLRTIRRVQGGGAVVAVRLSGRPVAAVAGDMVDGVLAANGLTGEPAQSTRAHLLAALGEAA
;
A
#
# COMPACT_ATOMS: atom_id res chain seq x y z
N MET A 1 16.00 12.09 2.66
CA MET A 1 14.90 11.15 2.39
C MET A 1 14.02 11.78 1.32
N GLU A 2 13.87 11.14 0.17
CA GLU A 2 13.19 11.71 -0.99
C GLU A 2 11.68 11.91 -0.73
N PRO A 3 11.09 13.08 -1.03
CA PRO A 3 9.66 13.30 -0.87
C PRO A 3 8.83 12.51 -1.89
N ALA A 4 7.69 11.98 -1.45
CA ALA A 4 6.78 11.24 -2.32
C ALA A 4 6.10 12.16 -3.34
N THR A 5 6.15 11.77 -4.61
CA THR A 5 5.45 12.43 -5.71
C THR A 5 4.29 11.56 -6.18
N ALA A 6 3.42 12.10 -7.05
CA ALA A 6 2.38 11.32 -7.71
C ALA A 6 2.97 10.19 -8.58
N VAL A 7 4.15 10.40 -9.16
CA VAL A 7 4.86 9.38 -9.96
C VAL A 7 5.31 8.23 -9.07
N HIS A 8 5.96 8.52 -7.93
CA HIS A 8 6.33 7.50 -6.94
C HIS A 8 5.11 6.70 -6.48
N PHE A 9 4.02 7.38 -6.14
CA PHE A 9 2.78 6.73 -5.73
C PHE A 9 2.21 5.79 -6.82
N SER A 10 2.18 6.25 -8.08
CA SER A 10 1.69 5.43 -9.20
C SER A 10 2.59 4.21 -9.47
N ALA A 11 3.92 4.38 -9.39
CA ALA A 11 4.88 3.28 -9.53
C ALA A 11 4.67 2.22 -8.45
N ILE A 12 4.64 2.63 -7.18
CA ILE A 12 4.39 1.73 -6.04
C ILE A 12 3.04 1.02 -6.17
N ALA A 13 1.97 1.75 -6.52
CA ALA A 13 0.63 1.18 -6.67
C ALA A 13 0.59 0.09 -7.74
N ARG A 14 1.28 0.28 -8.86
CA ARG A 14 1.37 -0.72 -9.94
C ARG A 14 2.18 -1.95 -9.50
N ALA A 15 3.35 -1.73 -8.91
CA ALA A 15 4.20 -2.81 -8.41
C ALA A 15 3.47 -3.67 -7.37
N LEU A 16 2.84 -3.04 -6.37
CA LEU A 16 2.02 -3.75 -5.39
C LEU A 16 0.86 -4.49 -6.04
N ALA A 17 0.17 -3.90 -7.01
CA ALA A 17 -0.94 -4.56 -7.68
C ALA A 17 -0.51 -5.81 -8.48
N MET A 18 0.69 -5.81 -9.08
CA MET A 18 1.23 -7.01 -9.71
C MET A 18 1.55 -8.06 -8.66
N GLU A 19 2.23 -7.67 -7.59
CA GLU A 19 2.74 -8.60 -6.60
C GLU A 19 1.63 -9.21 -5.75
N THR A 20 0.61 -8.44 -5.36
CA THR A 20 -0.56 -8.98 -4.65
C THR A 20 -1.31 -9.99 -5.49
N ARG A 21 -1.43 -9.78 -6.81
CA ARG A 21 -2.05 -10.77 -7.71
C ARG A 21 -1.21 -12.04 -7.79
N ARG A 22 0.12 -11.91 -7.87
CA ARG A 22 1.06 -13.05 -7.90
C ARG A 22 0.95 -13.91 -6.64
N LEU A 23 0.72 -13.27 -5.49
CA LEU A 23 0.51 -13.93 -4.20
C LEU A 23 -0.93 -14.44 -3.98
N GLY A 24 -1.86 -14.24 -4.93
CA GLY A 24 -3.27 -14.63 -4.78
C GLY A 24 -4.05 -13.78 -3.76
N LEU A 25 -3.53 -12.61 -3.39
CA LEU A 25 -4.15 -11.68 -2.43
C LEU A 25 -5.17 -10.76 -3.11
N VAL A 26 -6.14 -10.29 -2.32
CA VAL A 26 -6.99 -9.17 -2.70
C VAL A 26 -6.10 -7.96 -2.97
N THR A 27 -6.22 -7.43 -4.19
CA THR A 27 -5.49 -6.24 -4.63
C THR A 27 -6.32 -5.00 -4.32
N PRO A 28 -5.93 -4.15 -3.34
CA PRO A 28 -6.68 -2.95 -3.03
C PRO A 28 -6.50 -1.90 -4.13
N GLY A 29 -7.52 -1.06 -4.33
CA GLY A 29 -7.36 0.18 -5.07
C GLY A 29 -6.63 1.21 -4.23
N PHE A 30 -5.61 1.88 -4.77
CA PHE A 30 -4.87 2.93 -4.07
C PHE A 30 -5.37 4.33 -4.44
N ARG A 31 -5.49 5.22 -3.45
CA ARG A 31 -5.84 6.64 -3.63
C ARG A 31 -4.98 7.57 -2.77
N SER A 32 -4.98 8.86 -3.12
CA SER A 32 -4.41 9.94 -2.32
C SER A 32 -5.17 11.24 -2.60
N PRO A 33 -5.41 12.11 -1.59
CA PRO A 33 -5.18 11.88 -0.16
C PRO A 33 -6.34 11.07 0.48
N PRO A 34 -6.22 10.68 1.77
CA PRO A 34 -7.36 10.20 2.54
C PRO A 34 -8.45 11.29 2.62
N ARG A 35 -9.73 10.87 2.61
CA ARG A 35 -10.86 11.82 2.74
C ARG A 35 -10.98 12.43 4.14
N ARG A 36 -10.45 11.73 5.15
CA ARG A 36 -10.41 12.21 6.54
C ARG A 36 -9.11 12.96 6.77
N PHE A 37 -9.22 14.24 7.11
CA PHE A 37 -8.09 15.12 7.35
C PHE A 37 -7.22 14.60 8.50
N GLY A 38 -5.92 14.90 8.46
CA GLY A 38 -4.95 14.53 9.49
C GLY A 38 -4.48 13.07 9.47
N LEU A 39 -5.23 12.15 8.86
CA LEU A 39 -4.86 10.74 8.81
C LEU A 39 -3.75 10.46 7.78
N LEU A 40 -2.84 9.55 8.13
CA LEU A 40 -1.77 9.09 7.24
C LEU A 40 -2.29 8.07 6.23
N ARG A 41 -3.15 7.16 6.68
CA ARG A 41 -3.72 6.08 5.89
C ARG A 41 -5.15 5.81 6.33
N THR A 42 -6.00 5.47 5.37
CA THR A 42 -7.34 4.94 5.62
C THR A 42 -7.60 3.75 4.74
N ILE A 43 -8.45 2.84 5.20
CA ILE A 43 -8.97 1.73 4.41
C ILE A 43 -10.49 1.82 4.39
N ARG A 44 -11.07 1.61 3.21
CA ARG A 44 -12.51 1.43 3.03
C ARG A 44 -12.75 0.07 2.39
N ARG A 45 -13.45 -0.82 3.10
CA ARG A 45 -13.89 -2.10 2.55
C ARG A 45 -15.09 -1.86 1.62
N VAL A 46 -15.11 -2.58 0.50
CA VAL A 46 -16.16 -2.48 -0.52
C VAL A 46 -16.94 -3.79 -0.51
N GLN A 47 -18.25 -3.72 -0.77
CA GLN A 47 -19.05 -4.93 -0.95
C GLN A 47 -18.46 -5.80 -2.07
N GLY A 48 -18.47 -7.12 -1.88
CA GLY A 48 -17.84 -8.07 -2.81
C GLY A 48 -16.34 -8.33 -2.55
N GLY A 49 -15.81 -7.96 -1.39
CA GLY A 49 -14.47 -8.36 -0.94
C GLY A 49 -13.32 -7.44 -1.37
N GLY A 50 -13.61 -6.35 -2.08
CA GLY A 50 -12.60 -5.35 -2.46
C GLY A 50 -12.25 -4.39 -1.31
N ALA A 51 -11.13 -3.67 -1.46
CA ALA A 51 -10.74 -2.60 -0.54
C ALA A 51 -10.14 -1.40 -1.29
N VAL A 52 -10.32 -0.21 -0.73
CA VAL A 52 -9.63 1.01 -1.18
C VAL A 52 -8.75 1.52 -0.04
N VAL A 53 -7.45 1.60 -0.29
CA VAL A 53 -6.46 2.17 0.63
C VAL A 53 -6.14 3.58 0.14
N ALA A 54 -6.35 4.58 1.00
CA ALA A 54 -5.92 5.94 0.72
C ALA A 54 -4.77 6.34 1.64
N VAL A 55 -3.70 6.93 1.09
CA VAL A 55 -2.49 7.34 1.82
C VAL A 55 -2.17 8.80 1.59
N ARG A 56 -1.56 9.46 2.58
CA ARG A 56 -1.11 10.84 2.49
C ARG A 56 0.28 10.92 1.86
N LEU A 57 0.41 11.68 0.77
CA LEU A 57 1.70 11.91 0.11
C LEU A 57 2.41 13.17 0.59
N SER A 58 1.66 14.26 0.81
CA SER A 58 2.24 15.58 1.06
C SER A 58 3.15 15.59 2.30
N GLY A 59 4.37 16.09 2.11
CA GLY A 59 5.40 16.19 3.16
C GLY A 59 5.91 14.84 3.68
N ARG A 60 5.63 13.73 2.99
CA ARG A 60 6.01 12.38 3.42
C ARG A 60 7.14 11.82 2.55
N PRO A 61 8.10 11.10 3.15
CA PRO A 61 9.13 10.42 2.37
C PRO A 61 8.54 9.21 1.63
N VAL A 62 9.10 8.90 0.45
CA VAL A 62 8.67 7.77 -0.40
C VAL A 62 8.58 6.46 0.39
N ALA A 63 9.60 6.14 1.19
CA ALA A 63 9.63 4.92 1.99
C ALA A 63 8.47 4.81 2.99
N ALA A 64 8.06 5.93 3.59
CA ALA A 64 6.96 5.92 4.55
C ALA A 64 5.59 5.75 3.84
N VAL A 65 5.44 6.33 2.65
CA VAL A 65 4.26 6.10 1.80
C VAL A 65 4.20 4.65 1.33
N ALA A 66 5.33 4.07 0.90
CA ALA A 66 5.41 2.67 0.52
C ALA A 66 5.02 1.75 1.67
N GLY A 67 5.53 2.00 2.88
CA GLY A 67 5.16 1.28 4.09
C GLY A 67 3.66 1.36 4.38
N ASP A 68 3.08 2.56 4.31
CA ASP A 68 1.63 2.75 4.49
C ASP A 68 0.82 1.97 3.42
N MET A 69 1.27 1.93 2.17
CA MET A 69 0.60 1.17 1.11
C MET A 69 0.68 -0.34 1.33
N VAL A 70 1.84 -0.86 1.75
CA VAL A 70 2.03 -2.27 2.12
C VAL A 70 1.16 -2.65 3.31
N ASP A 71 1.16 -1.87 4.39
CA ASP A 71 0.30 -2.11 5.56
C ASP A 71 -1.20 -2.01 5.18
N GLY A 72 -1.51 -1.27 4.10
CA GLY A 72 -2.80 -1.27 3.41
C GLY A 72 -3.18 -2.63 2.83
N VAL A 73 -2.26 -3.28 2.12
CA VAL A 73 -2.44 -4.63 1.57
C VAL A 73 -2.67 -5.65 2.68
N LEU A 74 -1.84 -5.63 3.73
CA LEU A 74 -1.97 -6.57 4.86
C LEU A 74 -3.36 -6.43 5.52
N ALA A 75 -3.78 -5.19 5.80
CA ALA A 75 -5.08 -4.92 6.40
C ALA A 75 -6.26 -5.30 5.49
N ALA A 76 -6.13 -5.09 4.17
CA ALA A 76 -7.16 -5.48 3.20
C ALA A 76 -7.39 -7.00 3.23
N ASN A 77 -6.31 -7.77 3.35
CA ASN A 77 -6.30 -9.23 3.36
C ASN A 77 -6.43 -9.86 4.75
N GLY A 78 -6.54 -9.06 5.81
CA GLY A 78 -6.68 -9.56 7.18
C GLY A 78 -5.44 -10.31 7.70
N LEU A 79 -4.27 -10.07 7.11
CA LEU A 79 -3.03 -10.73 7.51
C LEU A 79 -2.56 -10.19 8.86
N THR A 80 -2.21 -11.10 9.78
CA THR A 80 -1.67 -10.79 11.10
C THR A 80 -0.55 -11.77 11.47
N GLY A 81 0.23 -11.46 12.50
CA GLY A 81 1.29 -12.35 12.99
C GLY A 81 2.42 -12.60 11.97
N GLU A 82 2.93 -13.83 11.95
CA GLU A 82 4.02 -14.24 11.08
C GLU A 82 3.69 -14.06 9.57
N PRO A 83 2.51 -14.46 9.06
CA PRO A 83 2.15 -14.25 7.66
C PRO A 83 2.15 -12.77 7.23
N ALA A 84 1.76 -11.87 8.14
CA ALA A 84 1.83 -10.43 7.88
C ALA A 84 3.27 -9.96 7.76
N GLN A 85 4.16 -10.43 8.64
CA GLN A 85 5.56 -10.04 8.65
C GLN A 85 6.31 -10.54 7.41
N SER A 86 6.10 -11.79 7.01
CA SER A 86 6.70 -12.37 5.81
C SER A 86 6.19 -11.70 4.54
N THR A 87 4.87 -11.50 4.42
CA THR A 87 4.27 -10.78 3.29
C THR A 87 4.76 -9.33 3.23
N ARG A 88 4.90 -8.65 4.37
CA ARG A 88 5.41 -7.28 4.44
C ARG A 88 6.84 -7.18 3.92
N ALA A 89 7.73 -8.07 4.39
CA ALA A 89 9.11 -8.12 3.94
C ALA A 89 9.19 -8.38 2.43
N HIS A 90 8.41 -9.34 1.94
CA HIS A 90 8.32 -9.68 0.53
C HIS A 90 7.87 -8.49 -0.34
N LEU A 91 6.77 -7.83 0.02
CA LEU A 91 6.25 -6.69 -0.73
C LEU A 91 7.21 -5.50 -0.73
N LEU A 92 7.89 -5.24 0.40
CA LEU A 92 8.90 -4.17 0.47
C LEU A 92 10.14 -4.47 -0.38
N ALA A 93 10.60 -5.72 -0.41
CA ALA A 93 11.69 -6.15 -1.27
C ALA A 93 11.34 -5.97 -2.75
N ALA A 94 10.14 -6.38 -3.17
CA ALA A 94 9.66 -6.21 -4.54
C ALA A 94 9.58 -4.73 -4.98
N LEU A 95 9.34 -3.80 -4.04
CA LEU A 95 9.38 -2.36 -4.33
C LEU A 95 10.80 -1.81 -4.49
N GLY A 96 11.80 -2.41 -3.84
CA GLY A 96 13.21 -2.03 -3.98
C GLY A 96 13.83 -2.53 -5.28
N GLU A 97 13.33 -3.64 -5.84
CA GLU A 97 13.75 -4.17 -7.14
C GLU A 97 13.14 -3.41 -8.34
N ALA A 98 12.04 -2.70 -8.10
CA ALA A 98 11.30 -1.96 -9.13
C ALA A 98 11.67 -0.47 -9.23
N ALA A 99 12.67 -0.02 -8.45
CA ALA A 99 13.11 1.36 -8.32
C ALA A 99 14.42 1.64 -9.08
#